data_AF-A0A6V7V3M4-F1
#
_entry.id   AF-A0A6V7V3M4-F1
#
_cell.length_a   1.000
_cell.length_b   1.000
_cell.length_c   1.000
_cell.angle_alpha   90.00
_cell.angle_beta   90.00
_cell.angle_gamma   90.00
#
_symmetry.space_group_name_H-M   'P 1'
#
loop_
_entity.id
_entity.type
_entity.pdbx_description
1 polymer ?
#
loop_
_entity_poly.entity_id
_entity_poly.type
_entity_poly.pdbx_seq_one_letter_code
_entity_poly.pdbx_strand_id
1 'polypeptide(L)'
;MFRLNVPHSCKNYASTFSFCFGRVNLKCFYSTQSQQAEEEHFSPQFQPIIGLELHAQIASKTKLFSGSSSAHNASVESNCHVSIFDSAIPGTLPRLNSSCIHKSLLAAVLLNCHVADFCRFDRKHYLYPDLPLGYQITQKASPIAKNGYFNFYVLGLLPKICRN
;
A
#
# COMPACT_ATOMS: atom_id res chain seq x y z
N MET A 1 20.71 -9.88 -7.39
CA MET A 1 19.65 -10.34 -6.46
C MET A 1 19.72 -9.48 -5.22
N PHE A 2 18.76 -8.58 -4.98
CA PHE A 2 18.72 -7.80 -3.73
C PHE A 2 18.13 -8.68 -2.64
N ARG A 3 18.95 -9.09 -1.69
CA ARG A 3 18.57 -9.87 -0.51
C ARG A 3 18.40 -8.88 0.65
N LEU A 4 17.17 -8.66 1.08
CA LEU A 4 16.90 -7.94 2.32
C LEU A 4 16.72 -8.98 3.41
N ASN A 5 17.68 -9.07 4.32
CA ASN A 5 17.44 -9.70 5.61
C ASN A 5 16.75 -8.67 6.49
N VAL A 6 15.48 -8.92 6.82
CA VAL A 6 14.78 -8.10 7.82
C VAL A 6 15.42 -8.44 9.18
N PRO A 7 16.00 -7.49 9.92
CA PRO A 7 16.64 -7.79 11.20
C PRO A 7 15.61 -8.33 12.20
N HIS A 8 15.98 -9.38 12.93
CA HIS A 8 15.16 -10.02 13.97
C HIS A 8 14.74 -9.08 15.13
N SER A 9 15.26 -7.86 15.17
CA SER A 9 14.96 -6.85 16.20
C SER A 9 13.58 -6.19 16.05
N CYS A 10 12.85 -6.41 14.96
CA CYS A 10 11.52 -5.82 14.75
C CYS A 10 10.35 -6.61 15.37
N LYS A 11 10.62 -7.68 16.14
CA LYS A 11 9.57 -8.51 16.77
C LYS A 11 8.97 -7.93 18.05
N ASN A 12 9.54 -6.84 18.60
CA ASN A 12 9.16 -6.28 19.90
C ASN A 12 8.91 -4.76 19.89
N TYR A 13 8.16 -4.24 18.92
CA TYR A 13 7.56 -2.89 19.04
C TYR A 13 6.04 -3.04 19.25
N ALA A 14 5.68 -3.75 20.31
CA ALA A 14 4.33 -3.85 20.83
C ALA A 14 4.32 -3.37 22.28
N SER A 15 4.71 -2.12 22.52
CA SER A 15 4.34 -1.39 23.74
C SER A 15 4.70 0.08 23.57
N THR A 16 3.75 0.94 23.92
CA THR A 16 3.93 2.40 24.06
C THR A 16 4.14 3.21 22.78
N PHE A 17 3.14 3.18 21.89
CA PHE A 17 2.70 4.41 21.24
C PHE A 17 1.37 4.81 21.88
N SER A 18 1.44 5.63 22.93
CA SER A 18 0.29 6.34 23.45
C SER A 18 -0.10 7.39 22.42
N PHE A 19 -0.88 6.99 21.42
CA PHE A 19 -1.63 7.94 20.62
C PHE A 19 -2.60 8.62 21.57
N CYS A 20 -2.31 9.89 21.87
CA CYS A 20 -3.26 10.78 22.53
C CYS A 20 -4.45 10.90 21.57
N PHE A 21 -5.44 10.01 21.72
CA PHE A 21 -6.76 10.20 21.17
C PHE A 21 -7.29 11.47 21.82
N GLY A 22 -7.05 12.61 21.17
CA GLY A 22 -7.93 13.75 21.32
C GLY A 22 -9.33 13.22 21.10
N ARG A 23 -10.18 13.30 22.12
CA ARG A 23 -11.61 13.02 22.05
C ARG A 23 -12.19 13.89 20.94
N VAL A 24 -12.20 13.40 19.71
CA VAL A 24 -13.05 13.95 18.67
C VAL A 24 -14.45 13.46 19.03
N ASN A 25 -15.17 14.32 19.73
CA ASN A 25 -16.60 14.18 19.96
C ASN A 25 -17.29 14.33 18.59
N LEU A 26 -17.28 13.27 17.79
CA LEU A 26 -18.19 13.12 16.67
C LEU A 26 -19.58 12.86 17.28
N LYS A 27 -20.22 13.92 17.77
CA LYS A 27 -21.68 13.95 17.87
C LYS A 27 -22.19 13.93 16.44
N CYS A 28 -22.34 12.72 15.92
CA CYS A 28 -23.10 12.46 14.72
C CYS A 28 -24.55 12.82 15.04
N PHE A 29 -24.92 14.08 14.82
CA PHE A 29 -26.29 14.55 14.88
C PHE A 29 -27.02 14.04 13.64
N TYR A 30 -27.43 12.77 13.68
CA TYR A 30 -28.56 12.32 12.88
C TYR A 30 -29.78 12.37 13.77
N SER A 31 -30.69 13.29 13.44
CA SER A 31 -32.06 13.27 13.94
C SER A 31 -32.65 11.89 13.60
N THR A 32 -32.86 11.07 14.62
CA THR A 32 -33.60 9.82 14.51
C THR A 32 -35.07 10.16 14.27
N GLN A 33 -35.45 10.36 13.01
CA GLN A 33 -36.80 10.00 12.60
C GLN A 33 -36.78 8.50 12.35
N SER A 34 -37.37 7.78 13.29
CA SER A 34 -37.64 6.35 13.20
C SER A 34 -38.65 6.09 12.08
N GLN A 35 -38.15 5.95 10.85
CA GLN A 35 -38.86 5.20 9.82
C GLN A 35 -38.39 3.76 9.95
N GLN A 36 -39.31 2.87 10.35
CA GLN A 36 -39.12 1.44 10.27
C GLN A 36 -38.95 1.10 8.78
N ALA A 37 -37.71 0.99 8.31
CA ALA A 37 -37.44 0.40 7.01
C ALA A 37 -37.71 -1.09 7.16
N GLU A 38 -38.77 -1.58 6.53
CA GLU A 38 -38.97 -3.01 6.30
C GLU A 38 -37.70 -3.55 5.63
N GLU A 39 -37.01 -4.46 6.30
CA GLU A 39 -36.00 -5.31 5.65
C GLU A 39 -36.74 -6.25 4.69
N GLU A 40 -37.12 -5.72 3.52
CA GLU A 40 -37.50 -6.54 2.38
C GLU A 40 -36.32 -7.46 2.07
N HIS A 41 -36.47 -8.73 2.44
CA HIS A 41 -35.43 -9.73 2.29
C HIS A 41 -35.32 -10.12 0.81
N PHE A 42 -34.69 -9.24 0.03
CA PHE A 42 -34.29 -9.52 -1.34
C PHE A 42 -33.25 -10.64 -1.28
N SER A 43 -33.66 -11.86 -1.66
CA SER A 43 -32.75 -12.97 -1.90
C SER A 43 -32.29 -12.89 -3.36
N PRO A 44 -31.14 -12.27 -3.66
CA PRO A 44 -30.68 -12.17 -5.03
C PRO A 44 -30.41 -13.59 -5.57
N GLN A 45 -30.85 -13.88 -6.79
CA GLN A 45 -30.52 -15.14 -7.48
C GLN A 45 -29.00 -15.31 -7.69
N PHE A 46 -28.23 -14.22 -7.57
CA PHE A 46 -26.79 -14.19 -7.77
C PHE A 46 -26.08 -13.46 -6.65
N GLN A 47 -24.92 -13.99 -6.25
CA GLN A 47 -24.05 -13.36 -5.26
C GLN A 47 -22.82 -12.76 -5.94
N PRO A 48 -22.61 -11.42 -5.93
CA PRO A 48 -21.43 -10.82 -6.52
C PRO A 48 -20.19 -11.09 -5.67
N ILE A 49 -19.09 -11.47 -6.32
CA ILE A 49 -17.76 -11.62 -5.71
C ILE A 49 -16.85 -10.56 -6.34
N ILE A 50 -16.35 -9.64 -5.52
CA ILE A 50 -15.56 -8.49 -5.98
C ILE A 50 -14.16 -8.58 -5.40
N GLY A 51 -13.14 -8.52 -6.26
CA GLY A 51 -11.74 -8.36 -5.89
C GLY A 51 -11.25 -6.96 -6.26
N LEU A 52 -10.38 -6.38 -5.42
CA LEU A 52 -9.79 -5.06 -5.65
C LEU A 52 -8.28 -5.17 -5.71
N GLU A 53 -7.67 -4.51 -6.70
CA GLU A 53 -6.22 -4.29 -6.78
C GLU A 53 -5.94 -2.81 -6.54
N LEU A 54 -5.20 -2.50 -5.47
CA LEU A 54 -4.93 -1.13 -5.05
C LEU A 54 -3.44 -0.81 -5.21
N HIS A 55 -3.15 0.26 -5.93
CA HIS A 55 -1.80 0.81 -6.07
C HIS A 55 -1.73 2.13 -5.32
N ALA A 56 -0.93 2.19 -4.26
CA ALA A 56 -0.74 3.38 -3.44
C ALA A 56 0.69 3.90 -3.57
N GLN A 57 0.85 5.19 -3.88
CA GLN A 57 2.17 5.81 -3.97
C GLN A 57 2.74 6.06 -2.57
N ILE A 58 3.94 5.52 -2.31
CA ILE A 58 4.63 5.76 -1.05
C ILE A 58 5.17 7.20 -1.05
N ALA A 59 4.64 8.03 -0.16
CA ALA A 59 5.14 9.39 0.06
C ALA A 59 6.60 9.33 0.52
N SER A 60 7.55 9.63 -0.36
CA SER A 60 8.99 9.58 -0.09
C SER A 60 9.69 10.75 -0.78
N LYS A 61 10.90 11.11 -0.30
CA LYS A 61 11.65 12.22 -0.90
C LYS A 61 12.27 11.83 -2.24
N THR A 62 12.78 10.61 -2.34
CA THR A 62 13.43 10.06 -3.52
C THR A 62 12.72 8.80 -4.00
N LYS A 63 12.86 8.47 -5.29
CA LYS A 63 12.26 7.28 -5.91
C LYS A 63 12.70 5.97 -5.24
N LEU A 64 12.02 4.87 -5.57
CA LEU A 64 12.25 3.56 -4.95
C LEU A 64 13.62 2.95 -5.29
N PHE A 65 14.10 3.14 -6.53
CA PHE A 65 15.34 2.53 -7.04
C PHE A 65 16.38 3.55 -7.52
N SER A 66 16.12 4.85 -7.37
CA SER A 66 17.02 5.91 -7.80
C SER A 66 16.99 7.10 -6.84
N GLY A 67 18.03 7.95 -6.93
CA GLY A 67 18.17 9.14 -6.09
C GLY A 67 17.33 10.34 -6.53
N SER A 68 16.62 10.26 -7.66
CA SER A 68 15.75 11.34 -8.16
C SER A 68 14.64 11.65 -7.18
N SER A 69 14.19 12.90 -7.16
CA SER A 69 13.01 13.33 -6.42
C SER A 69 11.79 12.49 -6.80
N SER A 70 10.97 12.11 -5.81
CA SER A 70 9.65 11.53 -6.02
C SER A 70 8.52 12.57 -5.91
N ALA A 71 8.85 13.85 -5.77
CA ALA A 71 7.86 14.91 -5.77
C ALA A 71 7.15 14.96 -7.12
N HIS A 72 5.82 15.07 -7.07
CA HIS A 72 4.98 15.26 -8.23
C HIS A 72 3.96 16.33 -7.90
N ASN A 73 3.97 17.43 -8.65
CA ASN A 73 2.96 18.47 -8.57
C ASN A 73 2.80 19.11 -9.97
N ALA A 74 1.73 19.89 -10.15
CA ALA A 74 1.41 20.50 -11.43
C ALA A 74 2.43 21.53 -11.93
N SER A 75 3.35 22.00 -11.08
CA SER A 75 4.39 22.97 -11.44
C SER A 75 5.74 22.33 -11.77
N VAL A 76 5.87 20.99 -11.73
CA VAL A 76 7.08 20.30 -12.16
C VAL A 76 7.08 20.14 -13.69
N GLU A 77 8.10 20.68 -14.32
CA GLU A 77 8.39 20.49 -15.75
C GLU A 77 8.63 19.01 -16.12
N SER A 78 8.31 18.66 -17.36
CA SER A 78 8.44 17.28 -17.83
C SER A 78 9.89 16.81 -17.83
N ASN A 79 10.13 15.56 -17.42
CA ASN A 79 11.44 14.92 -17.40
C ASN A 79 12.51 15.59 -16.49
N CYS A 80 12.14 16.50 -15.58
CA CYS A 80 13.09 17.17 -14.68
C CYS A 80 13.51 16.35 -13.45
N HIS A 81 12.82 15.25 -13.16
CA HIS A 81 13.15 14.36 -12.05
C HIS A 81 13.56 12.98 -12.56
N VAL A 82 14.60 12.94 -13.39
CA VAL A 82 15.07 11.73 -14.07
C VAL A 82 16.56 11.55 -13.79
N SER A 83 16.94 10.36 -13.34
CA SER A 83 18.33 9.94 -13.17
C SER A 83 18.74 8.99 -14.29
N ILE A 84 20.04 8.72 -14.37
CA ILE A 84 20.64 7.79 -15.34
C ILE A 84 19.96 6.40 -15.30
N PHE A 85 19.58 5.92 -14.10
CA PHE A 85 18.83 4.67 -13.94
C PHE A 85 17.38 4.78 -14.43
N ASP A 86 16.71 5.90 -14.14
CA ASP A 86 15.33 6.13 -14.60
C ASP A 86 15.24 6.18 -16.13
N SER A 87 16.29 6.68 -16.79
CA SER A 87 16.45 6.68 -18.25
C SER A 87 16.93 5.36 -18.84
N ALA A 88 17.09 4.30 -18.03
CA ALA A 88 17.57 2.99 -18.47
C ALA A 88 18.92 3.01 -19.24
N ILE A 89 19.82 3.94 -18.90
CA ILE A 89 21.12 4.01 -19.54
C ILE A 89 21.91 2.72 -19.23
N PRO A 90 22.57 2.11 -20.23
CA PRO A 90 23.34 0.89 -20.06
C PRO A 90 24.37 1.01 -18.92
N GLY A 91 24.50 -0.06 -18.13
CA GLY A 91 25.45 -0.13 -17.00
C GLY A 91 24.90 0.41 -15.67
N THR A 92 23.71 0.99 -15.64
CA THR A 92 23.08 1.40 -14.37
C THR A 92 22.51 0.24 -13.57
N LEU A 93 22.51 0.39 -12.25
CA LEU A 93 21.97 -0.59 -11.30
C LEU A 93 20.96 0.09 -10.35
N PRO A 94 19.87 -0.60 -9.97
CA PRO A 94 18.89 -0.05 -9.05
C PRO A 94 19.47 0.06 -7.63
N ARG A 95 19.19 1.16 -6.94
CA ARG A 95 19.52 1.36 -5.53
C ARG A 95 18.26 1.49 -4.70
N LEU A 96 17.99 0.49 -3.88
CA LEU A 96 16.75 0.44 -3.10
C LEU A 96 16.71 1.52 -1.99
N ASN A 97 15.57 2.20 -1.89
CA ASN A 97 15.29 3.21 -0.88
C ASN A 97 14.77 2.59 0.43
N SER A 98 15.55 2.71 1.51
CA SER A 98 15.18 2.20 2.85
C SER A 98 13.96 2.87 3.46
N SER A 99 13.71 4.16 3.17
CA SER A 99 12.53 4.86 3.68
C SER A 99 11.25 4.30 3.07
N CYS A 100 11.27 3.87 1.81
CA CYS A 100 10.13 3.23 1.17
C CYS A 100 9.83 1.88 1.84
N ILE A 101 10.86 1.07 2.08
CA ILE A 101 10.72 -0.23 2.76
C ILE A 101 10.12 -0.06 4.16
N HIS A 102 10.60 0.91 4.94
CA HIS A 102 10.06 1.17 6.28
C HIS A 102 8.56 1.51 6.23
N LYS A 103 8.14 2.37 5.29
CA LYS A 103 6.73 2.72 5.12
C LYS A 103 5.86 1.55 4.63
N SER A 104 6.40 0.70 3.76
CA SER A 104 5.72 -0.54 3.35
C SER A 104 5.51 -1.49 4.52
N LEU A 105 6.48 -1.61 5.43
CA LEU A 105 6.34 -2.42 6.65
C LEU A 105 5.30 -1.83 7.61
N LEU A 106 5.27 -0.50 7.79
CA LEU A 106 4.23 0.16 8.58
C LEU A 106 2.83 -0.11 8.00
N ALA A 107 2.66 0.01 6.67
CA ALA A 107 1.40 -0.30 6.01
C ALA A 107 1.01 -1.77 6.21
N ALA A 108 1.96 -2.70 6.14
CA ALA A 108 1.69 -4.12 6.39
C ALA A 108 1.18 -4.37 7.82
N VAL A 109 1.79 -3.74 8.83
CA VAL A 109 1.34 -3.85 10.23
C VAL A 109 -0.05 -3.23 10.41
N LEU A 110 -0.30 -2.05 9.82
CA LEU A 110 -1.60 -1.38 9.88
C LEU A 110 -2.74 -2.22 9.25
N LEU A 111 -2.42 -2.98 8.21
CA LEU A 111 -3.35 -3.87 7.52
C LEU A 111 -3.37 -5.29 8.11
N ASN A 112 -2.80 -5.50 9.30
CA ASN A 112 -2.73 -6.78 10.00
C ASN A 112 -2.13 -7.91 9.14
N CYS A 113 -1.20 -7.59 8.23
CA CYS A 113 -0.54 -8.57 7.39
C CYS A 113 0.55 -9.33 8.15
N HIS A 114 0.79 -10.57 7.74
CA HIS A 114 1.99 -11.31 8.13
C HIS A 114 3.20 -10.81 7.32
N VAL A 115 4.14 -10.14 7.99
CA VAL A 115 5.40 -9.67 7.40
C VAL A 115 6.34 -10.86 7.16
N ALA A 116 6.95 -10.93 5.98
CA ALA A 116 7.88 -11.99 5.63
C ALA A 116 9.28 -11.74 6.23
N ASP A 117 9.92 -12.78 6.77
CA ASP A 117 11.33 -12.72 7.22
C ASP A 117 12.29 -12.47 6.05
N PHE A 118 11.90 -12.92 4.86
CA PHE A 118 12.63 -12.77 3.62
C PHE A 118 11.69 -12.30 2.50
N CYS A 119 12.12 -11.27 1.78
CA CYS A 119 11.45 -10.81 0.57
C CYS A 119 12.46 -10.56 -0.55
N ARG A 120 11.99 -10.61 -1.80
CA ARG A 120 12.84 -10.46 -2.99
C ARG A 120 12.10 -9.66 -4.05
N PHE A 121 12.85 -8.82 -4.75
CA PHE A 121 12.39 -8.17 -5.97
C PHE A 121 12.65 -9.04 -7.21
N ASP A 122 11.63 -9.16 -8.05
CA ASP A 122 11.61 -9.89 -9.32
C ASP A 122 11.43 -8.89 -10.48
N ARG A 123 11.73 -9.32 -11.71
CA ARG A 123 11.52 -8.51 -12.93
C ARG A 123 10.29 -9.01 -13.69
N LYS A 124 9.32 -8.13 -13.90
CA LYS A 124 8.15 -8.36 -14.77
C LYS A 124 8.43 -7.71 -16.13
N HIS A 125 8.76 -8.51 -17.13
CA HIS A 125 9.14 -8.03 -18.46
C HIS A 125 7.90 -7.76 -19.31
N TYR A 126 7.81 -6.55 -19.86
CA TYR A 126 6.84 -6.16 -20.90
C TYR A 126 7.35 -4.87 -21.57
N LEU A 127 7.00 -4.67 -22.83
CA LEU A 127 7.44 -3.50 -23.58
C LEU A 127 6.34 -2.45 -23.59
N TYR A 128 6.65 -1.26 -23.11
CA TYR A 128 5.79 -0.09 -23.20
C TYR A 128 6.64 1.19 -23.19
N PRO A 129 6.25 2.26 -23.91
CA PRO A 129 7.07 3.48 -24.01
C PRO A 129 7.39 4.18 -22.68
N ASP A 130 6.54 4.02 -21.66
CA ASP A 130 6.74 4.58 -20.31
C ASP A 130 7.70 3.76 -19.43
N LEU A 131 8.11 2.58 -19.88
CA LEU A 131 8.91 1.61 -19.15
C LEU A 131 10.27 1.42 -19.83
N PRO A 132 11.21 2.38 -19.68
CA PRO A 132 12.45 2.41 -20.45
C PRO A 132 13.37 1.20 -20.19
N LEU A 133 13.25 0.56 -19.03
CA LEU A 133 14.02 -0.64 -18.69
C LEU A 133 13.55 -1.91 -19.42
N GLY A 134 12.37 -1.91 -20.05
CA GLY A 134 11.75 -3.12 -20.63
C GLY A 134 11.27 -4.14 -19.58
N TYR A 135 11.34 -3.79 -18.29
CA TYR A 135 10.78 -4.55 -17.19
C TYR A 135 10.46 -3.66 -15.99
N GLN A 136 9.43 -4.04 -15.25
CA GLN A 136 9.08 -3.46 -13.97
C GLN A 136 9.72 -4.28 -12.85
N ILE A 137 10.40 -3.62 -11.92
CA ILE A 137 10.88 -4.26 -10.69
C ILE A 137 9.69 -4.37 -9.72
N THR A 138 9.30 -5.59 -9.36
CA THR A 138 8.12 -5.90 -8.53
C THR A 138 8.44 -7.02 -7.54
N GLN A 139 7.47 -7.51 -6.78
CA GLN A 139 7.61 -8.70 -5.93
C GLN A 139 6.51 -9.70 -6.29
N LYS A 140 6.85 -10.84 -6.89
CA LYS A 140 5.87 -11.89 -7.25
C LYS A 140 6.01 -13.10 -6.35
N ALA A 141 7.22 -13.67 -6.25
CA ALA A 141 7.43 -14.93 -5.55
C ALA A 141 7.54 -14.77 -4.03
N SER A 142 8.10 -13.65 -3.57
CA SER A 142 8.38 -13.42 -2.15
C SER A 142 8.03 -11.97 -1.77
N PRO A 143 6.72 -11.66 -1.62
CA PRO A 143 6.25 -10.33 -1.26
C PRO A 143 6.63 -9.97 0.17
N ILE A 144 6.69 -8.67 0.47
CA ILE A 144 7.05 -8.14 1.79
C ILE A 144 6.07 -8.57 2.91
N ALA A 145 4.78 -8.70 2.59
CA ALA A 145 3.76 -9.11 3.53
C ALA A 145 2.58 -9.77 2.80
N LYS A 146 1.82 -10.62 3.49
CA LYS A 146 0.65 -11.33 2.95
C LYS A 146 -0.42 -11.57 4.03
N ASN A 147 -1.60 -12.01 3.60
CA ASN A 147 -2.69 -12.46 4.48
C ASN A 147 -3.15 -11.40 5.49
N GLY A 148 -3.40 -10.18 5.02
CA GLY A 148 -3.93 -9.09 5.83
C GLY A 148 -5.46 -9.04 5.87
N TYR A 149 -5.97 -8.21 6.76
CA TYR A 149 -7.40 -7.89 6.84
C TYR A 149 -7.61 -6.51 7.45
N PHE A 150 -8.72 -5.87 7.09
CA PHE A 150 -9.11 -4.60 7.67
C PHE A 150 -10.62 -4.50 7.79
N ASN A 151 -11.07 -3.66 8.73
CA ASN A 151 -12.48 -3.39 8.95
C ASN A 151 -12.90 -2.14 8.16
N PHE A 152 -14.09 -2.18 7.59
CA PHE A 152 -14.68 -1.04 6.90
C PHE A 152 -16.15 -0.88 7.29
N TYR A 153 -16.65 0.33 7.13
CA TYR A 153 -18.03 0.67 7.47
C TYR A 153 -18.84 0.79 6.20
N VAL A 154 -20.04 0.22 6.22
CA VAL A 154 -21.06 0.44 5.18
C VAL A 154 -22.16 1.27 5.82
N LEU A 155 -22.60 2.32 5.13
CA LEU A 155 -23.62 3.23 5.65
C LEU A 155 -24.87 2.43 6.05
N GLY A 156 -25.31 2.61 7.30
CA GLY A 156 -26.46 1.90 7.87
C GLY A 156 -26.18 0.48 8.37
N LEU A 157 -24.95 -0.03 8.28
CA LEU A 157 -24.60 -1.39 8.71
C LEU A 157 -23.46 -1.41 9.72
N LEU A 158 -23.41 -2.50 10.51
CA LEU A 158 -22.28 -2.81 11.38
C LEU A 158 -20.96 -2.98 10.58
N PRO A 159 -19.80 -2.76 11.22
CA PRO A 159 -18.50 -2.92 10.58
C PRO A 159 -18.37 -4.28 9.89
N LYS A 160 -17.91 -4.28 8.65
CA LYS A 160 -17.61 -5.49 7.88
C LYS A 160 -16.10 -5.70 7.83
N ILE A 161 -15.69 -6.95 7.70
CA ILE A 161 -14.27 -7.33 7.64
C ILE A 161 -13.96 -7.70 6.19
N CYS A 162 -12.96 -7.05 5.60
CA CYS A 162 -12.34 -7.47 4.36
C CYS A 162 -11.14 -8.36 4.69
N ARG A 163 -11.09 -9.57 4.12
CA ARG A 163 -9.98 -10.52 4.29
C ARG A 163 -9.42 -10.89 2.93
N ASN A 164 -8.11 -11.06 2.87
CA ASN A 164 -7.40 -11.63 1.73
C ASN A 164 -7.29 -13.16 1.89
#